data_AF-A0A3C1LTA0-F1
#
_entry.id   AF-A0A3C1LTA0-F1
#
_cell.length_a   1.000
_cell.length_b   1.000
_cell.length_c   1.000
_cell.angle_alpha   90.00
_cell.angle_beta   90.00
_cell.angle_gamma   90.00
#
_symmetry.space_group_name_H-M   'P 1'
#
loop_
_entity.id
_entity.type
_entity.pdbx_description
1 polymer ?
#
loop_
_entity_poly.entity_id
_entity_poly.type
_entity_poly.pdbx_seq_one_letter_code
_entity_poly.pdbx_strand_id
1 'polypeptide(L)'
;MSEFITLFIPFLGTALGSAMVFLLRNKISGRTEKILLGFAAGVMVAASVWSLLIPAISMAEAQNKVGWVPATVGFLAGVAFLLILDEVIPHLHAYADAPEGIKTNKVSKNAKMFFAVTLHNIPEGMAV
;
A
#
# COMPACT_ATOMS: atom_id res chain seq x y z
N MET A 1 -16.53 -5.56 17.29
CA MET A 1 -17.47 -4.83 16.39
C MET A 1 -16.82 -3.55 15.84
N SER A 2 -15.98 -2.86 16.60
CA SER A 2 -15.20 -1.69 16.14
C SER A 2 -14.20 -2.03 15.02
N GLU A 3 -13.38 -3.07 15.16
CA GLU A 3 -12.34 -3.43 14.18
C GLU A 3 -12.88 -3.73 12.78
N PHE A 4 -14.02 -4.43 12.72
CA PHE A 4 -14.70 -4.72 11.44
C PHE A 4 -15.13 -3.43 10.73
N ILE A 5 -15.62 -2.44 11.48
CA ILE A 5 -16.01 -1.13 10.93
C ILE A 5 -14.77 -0.41 10.40
N THR A 6 -13.66 -0.44 11.14
CA THR A 6 -12.42 0.23 10.73
C THR A 6 -11.86 -0.35 9.43
N LEU A 7 -11.89 -1.67 9.25
CA LEU A 7 -11.48 -2.34 8.00
C LEU A 7 -12.48 -2.15 6.85
N PHE A 8 -13.77 -1.95 7.16
CA PHE A 8 -14.80 -1.76 6.13
C PHE A 8 -14.70 -0.40 5.43
N ILE A 9 -14.19 0.63 6.11
CA ILE A 9 -14.00 1.97 5.55
C ILE A 9 -13.04 1.98 4.35
N PRO A 10 -11.78 1.51 4.44
CA PRO A 10 -10.88 1.47 3.29
C PRO A 10 -11.41 0.54 2.19
N PHE A 11 -12.02 -0.59 2.55
CA PHE A 11 -12.68 -1.47 1.58
C PHE A 11 -13.74 -0.74 0.75
N LEU A 12 -14.64 -0.01 1.41
CA LEU A 12 -15.65 0.81 0.74
C LEU A 12 -15.00 1.91 -0.11
N GLY A 13 -13.94 2.55 0.39
CA GLY A 13 -13.18 3.55 -0.35
C GLY A 13 -12.66 3.00 -1.69
N THR A 14 -11.97 1.86 -1.66
CA THR A 14 -11.46 1.20 -2.87
C THR A 14 -12.58 0.74 -3.80
N ALA A 15 -13.67 0.18 -3.26
CA ALA A 15 -14.81 -0.29 -4.04
C ALA A 15 -15.52 0.87 -4.76
N LEU A 16 -15.79 1.97 -4.05
CA LEU A 16 -16.42 3.18 -4.60
C LEU A 16 -15.50 3.87 -5.62
N GLY A 17 -14.20 3.99 -5.31
CA GLY A 17 -13.21 4.51 -6.24
C GLY A 17 -13.14 3.71 -7.53
N SER A 18 -13.15 2.38 -7.44
CA SER A 18 -13.16 1.48 -8.60
C SER A 18 -14.47 1.59 -9.40
N ALA A 19 -15.62 1.74 -8.73
CA ALA A 19 -16.92 1.91 -9.38
C ALA A 19 -17.01 3.19 -10.24
N MET A 20 -16.20 4.22 -9.96
CA MET A 20 -16.13 5.43 -10.79
C MET A 20 -15.71 5.14 -12.23
N VAL A 21 -15.10 4.00 -12.53
CA VAL A 21 -14.76 3.60 -13.90
C VAL A 21 -16.01 3.54 -14.81
N PHE A 22 -17.18 3.18 -14.28
CA PHE A 22 -18.43 3.11 -15.03
C PHE A 22 -19.01 4.47 -15.41
N LEU A 23 -18.72 5.49 -14.59
CA LEU A 23 -19.16 6.87 -14.81
C LEU A 23 -18.17 7.63 -15.69
N LEU A 24 -16.87 7.47 -15.41
CA LEU A 24 -15.81 8.24 -16.05
C LEU A 24 -15.38 7.63 -17.40
N ARG A 25 -15.55 6.32 -17.62
CA ARG A 25 -15.34 5.62 -18.91
C ARG A 25 -14.13 6.14 -19.71
N ASN A 26 -12.94 6.14 -19.10
CA ASN A 26 -11.67 6.62 -19.69
C ASN A 26 -11.59 8.12 -20.02
N LYS A 27 -12.44 8.96 -19.43
CA LYS A 27 -12.38 10.43 -19.58
C LYS A 27 -11.48 11.12 -18.56
N ILE A 28 -10.75 10.37 -17.72
CA ILE A 28 -9.78 10.97 -16.79
C ILE A 28 -8.59 11.50 -17.59
N SER A 29 -8.30 12.79 -17.43
CA SER A 29 -7.08 13.37 -17.99
C SER A 29 -5.85 12.87 -17.22
N GLY A 30 -4.72 12.66 -17.91
CA GLY A 30 -3.48 12.23 -17.26
C GLY A 30 -2.97 13.23 -16.20
N ARG A 31 -3.40 14.50 -16.25
CA ARG A 31 -3.13 15.48 -15.19
C ARG A 31 -3.92 15.15 -13.92
N THR A 32 -5.21 14.84 -14.05
CA THR A 32 -6.06 14.46 -12.93
C THR A 32 -5.57 13.16 -12.28
N GLU A 33 -5.21 12.16 -13.09
CA GLU A 33 -4.62 10.91 -12.62
C GLU A 33 -3.36 11.14 -11.78
N LYS A 34 -2.40 11.94 -12.28
CA LYS A 34 -1.19 12.30 -11.54
C LYS A 34 -1.47 13.05 -10.25
N ILE A 35 -2.46 13.93 -10.23
CA ILE A 35 -2.88 14.65 -9.01
C ILE A 35 -3.43 13.67 -7.97
N LEU A 36 -4.29 12.73 -8.38
CA LEU A 36 -4.86 11.73 -7.48
C LEU A 36 -3.79 10.78 -6.93
N LEU A 37 -2.89 10.29 -7.79
CA LEU A 37 -1.75 9.46 -7.37
C LEU A 37 -0.82 10.21 -6.42
N GLY A 38 -0.48 11.47 -6.72
CA GLY A 38 0.34 12.31 -5.86
C GLY A 38 -0.31 12.62 -4.51
N PHE A 39 -1.63 12.85 -4.50
CA PHE A 39 -2.40 13.02 -3.28
C PHE A 39 -2.36 11.76 -2.40
N ALA A 40 -2.66 10.59 -2.99
CA ALA A 40 -2.63 9.32 -2.27
C ALA A 40 -1.25 9.04 -1.68
N ALA A 41 -0.18 9.18 -2.48
CA ALA A 41 1.19 9.01 -2.00
C ALA A 41 1.54 9.97 -0.85
N GLY A 42 1.12 11.24 -0.96
CA GLY A 42 1.34 12.25 0.08
C GLY A 42 0.65 11.89 1.42
N VAL A 43 -0.61 11.46 1.37
CA VAL A 43 -1.36 11.02 2.56
C VAL A 43 -0.69 9.82 3.22
N MET A 44 -0.22 8.85 2.43
CA MET A 44 0.43 7.65 2.96
C MET A 44 1.78 7.96 3.64
N VAL A 45 2.59 8.86 3.06
CA VAL A 45 3.85 9.31 3.69
C VAL A 45 3.56 10.06 4.99
N ALA A 46 2.57 10.96 4.97
CA ALA A 46 2.13 11.71 6.15
C ALA A 46 1.71 10.77 7.29
N ALA A 47 0.82 9.81 7.03
CA ALA A 47 0.37 8.83 8.00
C ALA A 47 1.53 7.98 8.54
N SER A 48 2.46 7.57 7.67
CA SER A 48 3.62 6.77 8.08
C SER A 48 4.50 7.50 9.10
N VAL A 49 4.67 8.82 8.96
CA VAL A 49 5.48 9.61 9.89
C VAL A 49 4.72 9.96 11.16
N TRP A 50 3.55 10.60 11.03
CA TRP A 50 2.82 11.17 12.17
C TRP A 50 2.00 10.16 12.95
N SER A 51 1.44 9.15 12.28
CA SER A 51 0.55 8.18 12.92
C SER A 51 1.22 6.87 13.27
N LEU A 52 2.38 6.55 12.68
CA LEU A 52 3.09 5.30 12.95
C LEU A 52 4.48 5.52 13.58
N LEU A 53 5.41 6.19 12.89
CA LEU A 53 6.79 6.32 13.36
C LEU A 53 6.92 7.14 14.65
N ILE A 54 6.35 8.36 14.69
CA ILE A 54 6.43 9.20 15.90
C ILE A 54 5.79 8.50 17.10
N PRO A 55 4.56 7.94 17.01
CA PRO A 55 3.98 7.16 18.10
C PRO A 55 4.82 5.95 18.52
N ALA A 56 5.40 5.20 17.57
CA ALA A 56 6.27 4.06 17.89
C ALA A 56 7.52 4.49 18.69
N ILE A 57 8.12 5.63 18.34
CA ILE A 57 9.26 6.20 19.08
C ILE A 57 8.83 6.57 20.50
N SER A 58 7.73 7.31 20.65
CA SER A 58 7.22 7.74 21.96
C SER A 58 6.84 6.55 22.86
N MET A 59 6.27 5.48 22.28
CA MET A 59 5.95 4.25 23.00
C MET A 59 7.20 3.51 23.49
N ALA A 60 8.29 3.56 22.73
CA ALA A 60 9.57 2.96 23.13
C ALA A 60 10.26 3.78 24.23
N GLU A 61 10.22 5.11 24.16
CA GLU A 61 10.74 6.00 25.21
C GLU A 61 9.98 5.82 26.53
N ALA A 62 8.65 5.68 26.47
CA ALA A 62 7.81 5.40 27.64
C ALA A 62 8.16 4.07 28.34
N GLN A 63 8.81 3.13 27.63
CA GLN A 63 9.29 1.86 28.18
C GLN A 63 10.75 1.93 28.65
N ASN A 64 11.35 3.12 28.78
CA ASN A 64 12.76 3.33 29.08
C ASN A 64 13.72 2.67 28.07
N LYS A 65 13.29 2.48 26.82
CA LYS A 65 14.15 2.03 25.71
C LYS A 65 14.61 3.24 24.90
N VAL A 66 15.65 3.06 24.08
CA VAL A 66 16.08 4.07 23.12
C VAL A 66 15.01 4.20 22.04
N GLY A 67 14.25 5.30 22.04
CA GLY A 67 13.02 5.48 21.25
C GLY A 67 13.14 5.13 19.77
N TRP A 68 14.19 5.64 19.12
CA TRP A 68 14.37 5.47 17.68
C TRP A 68 14.79 4.05 17.27
N VAL A 69 15.40 3.26 18.16
CA VAL A 69 15.97 1.95 17.79
C VAL A 69 14.87 0.94 17.38
N PRO A 70 13.82 0.67 18.17
CA PRO A 70 12.74 -0.22 17.76
C PRO A 70 12.01 0.28 16.51
N ALA A 71 11.80 1.59 16.39
CA ALA A 71 11.14 2.19 15.23
C ALA A 71 11.94 1.99 13.95
N THR A 72 13.25 2.23 13.97
CA THR A 72 14.13 2.01 12.81
C THR A 72 14.24 0.52 12.45
N VAL A 73 14.40 -0.36 13.44
CA VAL A 73 14.47 -1.81 13.19
C VAL A 73 13.16 -2.32 12.59
N GLY A 74 12.02 -1.91 13.15
CA GLY A 74 10.70 -2.27 12.62
C GLY A 74 10.47 -1.73 11.20
N PHE A 75 10.87 -0.48 10.95
CA PHE A 75 10.79 0.13 9.62
C PHE A 75 11.62 -0.64 8.59
N LEU A 76 12.90 -0.93 8.89
CA LEU A 76 13.77 -1.69 7.99
C LEU A 76 13.29 -3.12 7.77
N ALA A 77 12.77 -3.78 8.81
CA ALA A 77 12.17 -5.09 8.69
C ALA A 77 10.92 -5.06 7.79
N GLY A 78 10.08 -4.04 7.92
CA GLY A 78 8.93 -3.82 7.05
C GLY A 78 9.33 -3.56 5.59
N VAL A 79 10.36 -2.73 5.35
CA VAL A 79 10.91 -2.51 4.01
C VAL A 79 11.43 -3.82 3.41
N ALA A 80 12.23 -4.59 4.16
CA ALA A 80 12.74 -5.88 3.70
C ALA A 80 11.60 -6.88 3.41
N PHE A 81 10.57 -6.91 4.25
CA PHE A 81 9.39 -7.75 4.04
C PHE A 81 8.67 -7.40 2.74
N LEU A 82 8.41 -6.12 2.47
CA LEU A 82 7.75 -5.68 1.24
C LEU A 82 8.62 -5.93 0.00
N LEU A 83 9.94 -5.73 0.10
CA LEU A 83 10.88 -6.06 -0.99
C LEU A 83 10.86 -7.56 -1.33
N ILE A 84 10.83 -8.43 -0.33
CA ILE A 84 10.73 -9.89 -0.56
C ILE A 84 9.40 -10.23 -1.24
N LEU A 85 8.29 -9.64 -0.79
CA LEU A 85 6.98 -9.89 -1.40
C LEU A 85 6.94 -9.43 -2.86
N ASP A 86 7.52 -8.27 -3.16
CA ASP A 86 7.64 -7.72 -4.52
C ASP A 86 8.43 -8.66 -5.44
N GLU A 87 9.54 -9.21 -4.96
CA GLU A 87 10.40 -10.12 -5.74
C GLU A 87 9.81 -11.53 -5.90
N VAL A 88 9.00 -12.00 -4.95
CA VAL A 88 8.43 -13.35 -4.99
C VAL A 88 7.12 -13.38 -5.79
N ILE A 89 6.26 -12.38 -5.64
CA ILE A 89 4.91 -12.42 -6.17
C ILE A 89 4.91 -11.98 -7.64
N PRO A 90 4.47 -12.83 -8.60
CA PRO A 90 4.45 -12.47 -10.00
C PRO A 90 3.39 -11.41 -10.27
N HIS A 91 3.82 -10.20 -10.61
CA HIS A 91 2.93 -9.07 -10.80
C HIS A 91 3.32 -8.24 -12.04
N LEU A 92 2.43 -7.35 -12.47
CA LEU A 92 2.63 -6.50 -13.65
C LEU A 92 2.19 -5.07 -13.30
N HIS A 93 3.13 -4.14 -13.36
CA HIS A 93 2.85 -2.71 -13.20
C HIS A 93 2.08 -2.16 -14.41
N ALA A 94 1.16 -1.22 -14.18
CA ALA A 94 0.23 -0.72 -15.20
C ALA A 94 0.90 -0.11 -16.46
N TYR A 95 2.18 0.27 -16.36
CA TYR A 95 2.97 0.89 -17.44
C TYR A 95 4.26 0.13 -17.78
N ALA A 96 4.43 -1.11 -17.29
CA ALA A 96 5.61 -1.93 -17.58
C ALA A 96 5.29 -3.05 -18.58
N ASP A 97 6.15 -3.21 -19.59
CA ASP A 97 6.03 -4.29 -20.58
C ASP A 97 6.60 -5.63 -20.07
N ALA A 98 7.43 -5.58 -19.03
CA ALA A 98 8.05 -6.76 -18.42
C ALA A 98 7.36 -7.13 -17.09
N PRO A 99 7.00 -8.41 -16.87
CA PRO A 99 6.51 -8.87 -15.59
C PRO A 99 7.63 -8.91 -14.54
N GLU A 100 7.31 -8.44 -13.33
CA GLU A 100 8.18 -8.48 -12.15
C GLU A 100 7.80 -9.66 -11.25
N GLY A 101 8.71 -10.03 -10.35
CA GLY A 101 8.63 -11.26 -9.55
C GLY A 101 8.97 -12.54 -10.32
N ILE A 102 8.59 -13.71 -9.79
CA ILE A 102 8.93 -15.01 -10.39
C ILE A 102 8.32 -15.12 -11.80
N LYS A 103 9.18 -15.32 -12.80
CA LYS A 103 8.76 -15.47 -14.20
C LYS A 103 7.96 -16.76 -14.39
N THR A 104 6.63 -16.62 -14.41
CA THR A 104 5.71 -17.71 -14.73
C THR A 104 4.84 -17.35 -15.93
N ASN A 105 4.86 -18.24 -16.93
CA ASN A 105 3.99 -18.16 -18.10
C ASN A 105 2.57 -18.70 -17.80
N LYS A 106 2.33 -19.23 -16.59
CA LYS A 106 1.06 -19.85 -16.20
C LYS A 106 0.05 -18.87 -15.59
N VAL A 107 0.47 -17.65 -15.24
CA VAL A 107 -0.41 -16.66 -14.58
C VAL A 107 -0.89 -15.63 -15.59
N SER A 108 -2.22 -15.45 -15.68
CA SER A 108 -2.84 -14.50 -16.61
C SER A 108 -2.52 -13.05 -16.25
N LYS A 109 -2.60 -12.14 -17.24
CA LYS A 109 -2.39 -10.69 -17.03
C LYS A 109 -3.30 -10.12 -15.92
N ASN A 110 -4.56 -10.58 -15.88
CA ASN A 110 -5.53 -10.14 -14.86
C ASN A 110 -5.14 -10.60 -13.46
N ALA A 111 -4.64 -11.83 -13.32
CA ALA A 111 -4.16 -12.34 -12.03
C ALA A 111 -2.91 -11.57 -11.56
N LYS A 112 -1.99 -11.22 -12.48
CA LYS A 112 -0.82 -10.38 -12.16
C LYS A 112 -1.21 -8.97 -11.70
N MET A 113 -2.21 -8.36 -12.33
CA MET A 113 -2.75 -7.05 -11.88
C MET A 113 -3.46 -7.16 -10.53
N PHE A 114 -4.21 -8.24 -10.29
CA PHE A 114 -4.81 -8.48 -8.98
C PHE A 114 -3.73 -8.57 -7.89
N PHE A 115 -2.67 -9.37 -8.12
CA PHE A 115 -1.56 -9.47 -7.18
C PHE A 115 -0.84 -8.12 -6.96
N ALA A 116 -0.65 -7.32 -8.00
CA ALA A 116 -0.08 -5.97 -7.86
C ALA A 116 -0.94 -5.11 -6.91
N VAL A 117 -2.25 -5.06 -7.11
CA VAL A 117 -3.16 -4.29 -6.24
C VAL A 117 -3.17 -4.84 -4.82
N THR A 118 -3.15 -6.17 -4.65
CA THR A 118 -3.09 -6.79 -3.31
C THR A 118 -1.81 -6.43 -2.57
N LEU A 119 -0.65 -6.48 -3.23
CA LEU A 119 0.64 -6.12 -2.63
C LEU A 119 0.65 -4.72 -2.07
N HIS A 120 0.02 -3.77 -2.78
CA HIS A 120 -0.02 -2.36 -2.35
C HIS A 120 -1.01 -2.12 -1.21
N ASN A 121 -2.08 -2.91 -1.11
CA ASN A 121 -3.10 -2.76 -0.05
C ASN A 121 -2.76 -3.52 1.25
N ILE A 122 -1.82 -4.49 1.22
CA ILE A 122 -1.38 -5.20 2.43
C ILE A 122 -0.81 -4.24 3.48
N PRO A 123 0.15 -3.33 3.15
CA PRO A 123 0.66 -2.34 4.10
C PRO A 123 -0.44 -1.47 4.73
N GLU A 124 -1.41 -1.04 3.92
CA GLU A 124 -2.53 -0.22 4.39
C GLU A 124 -3.39 -0.98 5.40
N GLY A 125 -3.72 -2.24 5.11
CA GLY A 125 -4.50 -3.08 6.02
C GLY A 125 -3.76 -3.45 7.31
N MET A 126 -2.44 -3.53 7.29
CA MET A 126 -1.62 -3.80 8.49
C MET A 126 -1.48 -2.60 9.43
N ALA A 127 -1.68 -1.38 8.92
CA ALA A 127 -1.54 -0.15 9.69
C ALA A 127 -2.82 0.28 10.43
N VAL A 128 -3.97 -0.32 10.08
CA VAL A 128 -5.30 -0.06 10.66
C VAL A 128 -5.58 -1.01 11.83
#